data_AF-A0A1T5LZR4-F1
#
_entry.id   AF-A0A1T5LZR4-F1
#
_cell.length_a   1.000
_cell.length_b   1.000
_cell.length_c   1.000
_cell.angle_alpha   90.00
_cell.angle_beta   90.00
_cell.angle_gamma   90.00
#
_symmetry.space_group_name_H-M   'P 1'
#
loop_
_entity.id
_entity.type
_entity.pdbx_description
1 polymer ?
#
loop_
_entity_poly.entity_id
_entity_poly.type
_entity_poly.pdbx_seq_one_letter_code
_entity_poly.pdbx_strand_id
1 'polypeptide(L)'
;MRTVKTFNGIRKIEDWDMNLVPLQVREILQEARKSLIERLFSDKGLEEYIQHRFNVKVAPQKALQIKSKLIELQHSGINLERYRSAFQTVLEKENSHIDSAIFFAEIDQHIQLCLREVQLEFDPLETFRIDHINLVQNTRQMLISKILTETGLKNFVKGQYYEELEDREKMHYLIDELRDYFFTKRTDYGQMLHFIEVNHMDMIEGSKQLFKNEVIEILDKHFESKQG
;
A
#
# COMPACT_ATOMS: atom_id res chain seq x y z
N MET A 1 5.11 -0.27 44.63
CA MET A 1 4.94 0.87 43.70
C MET A 1 6.17 0.92 42.80
N ARG A 2 5.98 1.09 41.49
CA ARG A 2 7.09 1.16 40.52
C ARG A 2 7.21 2.56 39.94
N THR A 3 8.41 2.92 39.52
CA THR A 3 8.73 4.23 38.95
C THR A 3 9.36 4.04 37.57
N VAL A 4 8.80 4.71 36.58
CA VAL A 4 9.26 4.69 35.19
C VAL A 4 9.72 6.09 34.80
N LYS A 5 10.98 6.21 34.42
CA LYS A 5 11.56 7.44 33.89
C LYS A 5 11.59 7.37 32.37
N THR A 6 10.90 8.28 31.70
CA THR A 6 10.99 8.51 30.26
C THR A 6 11.61 9.89 30.00
N PHE A 7 11.81 10.24 28.73
CA PHE A 7 12.23 11.59 28.35
C PHE A 7 11.14 12.66 28.61
N ASN A 8 9.88 12.23 28.85
CA ASN A 8 8.77 13.10 29.26
C ASN A 8 8.73 13.35 30.78
N GLY A 9 9.59 12.68 31.55
CA GLY A 9 9.66 12.81 32.99
C GLY A 9 9.43 11.48 33.71
N ILE A 10 8.99 11.58 34.96
CA ILE A 10 8.82 10.43 35.85
C ILE A 10 7.32 10.10 35.94
N ARG A 11 6.98 8.82 35.81
CA ARG A 11 5.63 8.26 36.00
C ARG A 11 5.69 7.19 37.08
N LYS A 12 4.64 7.10 37.89
CA LYS A 12 4.50 6.08 38.92
C LYS A 12 3.46 5.08 38.47
N ILE A 13 3.74 3.81 38.71
CA ILE A 13 2.85 2.68 38.43
C ILE A 13 2.41 2.12 39.78
N GLU A 14 1.11 2.01 39.92
CA GLU A 14 0.49 1.35 41.04
C GLU A 14 0.49 -0.16 40.79
N ASP A 15 1.07 -0.91 41.73
CA ASP A 15 1.28 -2.36 41.62
C ASP A 15 0.44 -3.16 42.64
N TRP A 16 -0.62 -2.55 43.18
CA TRP A 16 -1.57 -3.24 44.05
C TRP A 16 -2.40 -4.28 43.29
N ASP A 17 -2.60 -4.10 41.98
CA ASP A 17 -3.15 -5.11 41.06
C ASP A 17 -2.20 -5.32 39.88
N MET A 18 -1.59 -6.51 39.83
CA MET A 18 -0.65 -6.90 38.79
C MET A 18 -1.28 -6.96 37.40
N ASN A 19 -2.61 -7.07 37.29
CA ASN A 19 -3.32 -7.05 36.00
C ASN A 19 -3.43 -5.64 35.41
N LEU A 20 -3.31 -4.59 36.24
CA LEU A 20 -3.37 -3.19 35.80
C LEU A 20 -2.01 -2.65 35.36
N VAL A 21 -0.92 -3.23 35.87
CA VAL A 21 0.45 -2.83 35.52
C VAL A 21 0.68 -2.81 33.99
N PRO A 22 0.28 -3.84 33.22
CA PRO A 22 0.44 -3.81 31.76
C PRO A 22 -0.28 -2.64 31.07
N LEU A 23 -1.45 -2.25 31.55
CA LEU A 23 -2.25 -1.16 31.00
C LEU A 23 -1.56 0.19 31.27
N GLN A 24 -1.11 0.41 32.50
CA GLN A 24 -0.38 1.63 32.88
C GLN A 24 0.94 1.76 32.11
N VAL A 25 1.68 0.66 31.92
CA VAL A 25 2.90 0.68 31.08
C VAL A 25 2.57 1.04 29.63
N ARG A 26 1.49 0.49 29.08
CA ARG A 26 1.05 0.80 27.71
C ARG A 26 0.72 2.29 27.56
N GLU A 27 0.02 2.88 28.52
CA GLU A 27 -0.29 4.31 28.54
C GLU A 27 0.97 5.17 28.57
N ILE A 28 1.93 4.83 29.45
CA ILE A 28 3.22 5.55 29.55
C ILE A 28 3.97 5.49 28.21
N LEU A 29 4.03 4.32 27.58
CA LEU A 29 4.67 4.14 26.26
C LEU A 29 3.94 4.94 25.17
N GLN A 30 2.60 4.95 25.19
CA GLN A 30 1.80 5.69 24.21
C GLN A 30 1.99 7.20 24.35
N GLU A 31 1.99 7.72 25.59
CA GLU A 31 2.26 9.13 25.89
C GLU A 31 3.68 9.52 25.45
N ALA A 32 4.67 8.69 25.75
CA ALA A 32 6.05 8.88 25.32
C ALA A 32 6.17 8.93 23.78
N ARG A 33 5.59 7.97 23.06
CA ARG A 33 5.60 8.00 21.58
C ARG A 33 4.93 9.25 21.04
N LYS A 34 3.76 9.59 21.58
CA LYS A 34 2.97 10.77 21.19
C LYS A 34 3.78 12.06 21.32
N SER A 35 4.44 12.28 22.45
CA SER A 35 5.20 13.52 22.67
C SER A 35 6.45 13.62 21.78
N LEU A 36 7.10 12.52 21.41
CA LEU A 36 8.20 12.58 20.43
C LEU A 36 7.70 12.99 19.06
N ILE A 37 6.57 12.41 18.61
CA ILE A 37 5.96 12.74 17.33
C ILE A 37 5.54 14.22 17.32
N GLU A 38 4.95 14.73 18.40
CA GLU A 38 4.60 16.16 18.53
C GLU A 38 5.82 17.08 18.43
N ARG A 39 6.96 16.70 19.01
CA ARG A 39 8.21 17.48 18.89
C ARG A 39 8.71 17.53 17.45
N LEU A 40 8.56 16.42 16.71
CA LEU A 40 8.90 16.39 15.28
C LEU A 40 7.99 17.30 14.45
N PHE A 41 6.79 17.61 14.90
CA PHE A 41 5.87 18.51 14.19
C PHE A 41 6.11 20.00 14.42
N SER A 42 7.18 20.39 15.12
CA SER A 42 7.63 21.79 15.14
C SER A 42 7.96 22.29 13.73
N ASP A 43 7.95 23.61 13.51
CA ASP A 43 8.01 24.28 12.19
C ASP A 43 9.10 23.77 11.22
N LYS A 44 10.19 23.20 11.74
CA LYS A 44 11.25 22.54 10.95
C LYS A 44 11.70 21.18 11.50
N GLY A 45 11.06 20.70 12.57
CA GLY A 45 11.56 19.57 13.33
C GLY A 45 11.64 18.30 12.50
N LEU A 46 10.62 18.05 11.67
CA LEU A 46 10.55 16.84 10.85
C LEU A 46 11.52 16.91 9.68
N GLU A 47 11.59 18.05 9.00
CA GLU A 47 12.45 18.24 7.83
C GLU A 47 13.94 18.16 8.22
N GLU A 48 14.33 18.80 9.33
CA GLU A 48 15.68 18.72 9.89
C GLU A 48 15.99 17.30 10.40
N TYR A 49 15.03 16.66 11.07
CA TYR A 49 15.18 15.28 11.52
C TYR A 49 15.45 14.34 10.34
N ILE A 50 14.65 14.43 9.27
CA ILE A 50 14.82 13.54 8.13
C ILE A 50 16.15 13.79 7.43
N GLN A 51 16.50 15.05 7.23
CA GLN A 51 17.78 15.41 6.62
C GLN A 51 18.96 14.88 7.43
N HIS A 52 18.94 15.04 8.76
CA HIS A 52 20.02 14.57 9.62
C HIS A 52 20.07 13.03 9.72
N ARG A 53 18.91 12.38 9.87
CA ARG A 53 18.82 10.95 10.15
C ARG A 53 18.98 10.08 8.92
N PHE A 54 18.41 10.51 7.79
CA PHE A 54 18.36 9.73 6.55
C PHE A 54 19.25 10.31 5.44
N ASN A 55 19.84 11.49 5.65
CA ASN A 55 20.62 12.20 4.64
C ASN A 55 19.82 12.48 3.35
N VAL A 56 18.52 12.78 3.49
CA VAL A 56 17.59 13.04 2.38
C VAL A 56 16.92 14.39 2.58
N LYS A 57 16.91 15.22 1.53
CA LYS A 57 16.10 16.43 1.47
C LYS A 57 14.71 16.08 0.95
N VAL A 58 13.67 16.35 1.74
CA VAL A 58 12.30 15.96 1.43
C VAL A 58 11.52 17.12 0.80
N ALA A 59 10.77 16.83 -0.25
CA ALA A 59 9.86 17.81 -0.87
C ALA A 59 8.67 18.13 0.07
N PRO A 60 8.09 19.34 0.05
CA PRO A 60 7.00 19.72 0.95
C PRO A 60 5.80 18.76 0.96
N GLN A 61 5.39 18.26 -0.21
CA GLN A 61 4.31 17.27 -0.34
C GLN A 61 4.64 15.96 0.38
N LYS A 62 5.88 15.48 0.27
CA LYS A 62 6.32 14.24 0.94
C LYS A 62 6.47 14.44 2.44
N ALA A 63 6.89 15.63 2.87
CA ALA A 63 6.87 15.99 4.29
C ALA A 63 5.44 15.94 4.86
N LEU A 64 4.43 16.39 4.10
CA LEU A 64 3.01 16.25 4.50
C LEU A 64 2.57 14.80 4.58
N GLN A 65 2.93 13.94 3.63
CA GLN A 65 2.62 12.51 3.67
C GLN A 65 3.23 11.84 4.91
N ILE A 66 4.49 12.12 5.20
CA ILE A 66 5.18 11.62 6.40
C ILE A 66 4.48 12.14 7.66
N LYS A 67 4.09 13.42 7.72
CA LYS A 67 3.31 13.98 8.83
C LYS A 67 2.01 13.19 9.04
N SER A 68 1.23 12.95 7.98
CA SER A 68 0.00 12.15 8.06
C SER A 68 0.25 10.74 8.60
N LYS A 69 1.31 10.06 8.16
CA LYS A 69 1.67 8.72 8.69
C LYS A 69 2.14 8.74 10.14
N LEU A 70 2.83 9.78 10.56
CA LEU A 70 3.21 9.96 11.96
C LEU A 70 1.99 10.29 12.83
N ILE A 71 0.98 11.00 12.31
CA ILE A 71 -0.31 11.21 13.00
C ILE A 71 -1.05 9.88 13.15
N GLU A 72 -1.13 9.06 12.09
CA GLU A 72 -1.71 7.70 12.19
C GLU A 72 -0.98 6.87 13.27
N LEU A 73 0.35 6.90 13.29
CA LEU A 73 1.16 6.23 14.31
C LEU A 73 0.89 6.78 15.71
N GLN A 74 0.76 8.11 15.87
CA GLN A 74 0.45 8.77 17.14
C GLN A 74 -0.85 8.23 17.76
N HIS A 75 -1.87 8.02 16.93
CA HIS A 75 -3.19 7.54 17.35
C HIS A 75 -3.34 6.01 17.38
N SER A 76 -2.40 5.28 16.79
CA SER A 76 -2.39 3.81 16.82
C SER A 76 -2.18 3.26 18.23
N GLY A 77 -2.55 1.99 18.46
CA GLY A 77 -2.16 1.30 19.70
C GLY A 77 -0.65 1.08 19.81
N ILE A 78 -0.15 0.85 21.03
CA ILE A 78 1.22 0.40 21.25
C ILE A 78 1.30 -1.11 21.03
N ASN A 79 2.19 -1.55 20.14
CA ASN A 79 2.49 -2.96 19.93
C ASN A 79 3.43 -3.47 21.03
N LEU A 80 2.89 -4.12 22.06
CA LEU A 80 3.68 -4.59 23.20
C LEU A 80 4.81 -5.57 22.83
N GLU A 81 4.70 -6.33 21.74
CA GLU A 81 5.78 -7.21 21.29
C GLU A 81 7.01 -6.42 20.84
N ARG A 82 6.79 -5.28 20.16
CA ARG A 82 7.88 -4.35 19.77
C ARG A 82 8.55 -3.72 21.00
N TYR A 83 7.77 -3.46 22.04
CA TYR A 83 8.23 -2.84 23.28
C TYR A 83 8.55 -3.85 24.38
N ARG A 84 8.65 -5.14 24.04
CA ARG A 84 8.74 -6.24 25.02
C ARG A 84 9.90 -6.07 26.00
N SER A 85 11.06 -5.62 25.53
CA SER A 85 12.23 -5.36 26.37
C SER A 85 12.00 -4.25 27.40
N ALA A 86 11.40 -3.13 26.97
CA ALA A 86 11.03 -2.02 27.86
C ALA A 86 9.95 -2.45 28.85
N PHE A 87 8.95 -3.19 28.38
CA PHE A 87 7.88 -3.74 29.19
C PHE A 87 8.41 -4.68 30.28
N GLN A 88 9.26 -5.64 29.91
CA GLN A 88 9.88 -6.58 30.84
C GLN A 88 10.78 -5.87 31.86
N THR A 89 11.54 -4.86 31.43
CA THR A 89 12.36 -4.05 32.34
C THR A 89 11.51 -3.40 33.43
N VAL A 90 10.34 -2.85 33.07
CA VAL A 90 9.40 -2.24 34.02
C VAL A 90 8.79 -3.27 34.97
N LEU A 91 8.56 -4.50 34.51
CA LEU A 91 8.06 -5.60 35.34
C LEU A 91 9.11 -6.20 36.28
N GLU A 92 10.39 -6.10 35.96
CA GLU A 92 11.47 -6.68 36.78
C GLU A 92 12.04 -5.69 37.80
N LYS A 93 11.96 -4.37 37.53
CA LYS A 93 12.62 -3.35 38.35
C LYS A 93 11.63 -2.38 38.98
N GLU A 94 11.88 -2.02 40.24
CA GLU A 94 11.13 -0.95 40.93
C GLU A 94 11.38 0.42 40.30
N ASN A 95 12.59 0.66 39.80
CA ASN A 95 12.97 1.89 39.11
C ASN A 95 13.50 1.54 37.72
N SER A 96 12.79 1.99 36.69
CA SER A 96 13.11 1.70 35.29
C SER A 96 13.30 2.97 34.49
N HIS A 97 14.21 2.93 33.52
CA HIS A 97 14.38 3.97 32.53
C HIS A 97 14.04 3.42 31.14
N ILE A 98 13.16 4.11 30.43
CA ILE A 98 12.81 3.78 29.04
C ILE A 98 13.52 4.79 28.15
N ASP A 99 14.47 4.29 27.36
CA ASP A 99 15.24 5.08 26.41
C ASP A 99 14.34 5.58 25.27
N SER A 100 14.53 6.84 24.85
CA SER A 100 13.89 7.40 23.66
C SER A 100 14.21 6.65 22.36
N ALA A 101 15.35 5.95 22.29
CA ALA A 101 15.83 5.27 21.09
C ALA A 101 14.84 4.24 20.52
N ILE A 102 14.08 3.55 21.38
CA ILE A 102 13.10 2.55 20.95
C ILE A 102 11.93 3.17 20.17
N PHE A 103 11.53 4.39 20.54
CA PHE A 103 10.47 5.12 19.87
C PHE A 103 10.97 5.73 18.57
N PHE A 104 12.20 6.28 18.57
CA PHE A 104 12.83 6.76 17.34
C PHE A 104 13.03 5.63 16.33
N ALA A 105 13.33 4.40 16.77
CA ALA A 105 13.41 3.24 15.86
C ALA A 105 12.07 2.92 15.19
N GLU A 106 10.94 3.06 15.90
CA GLU A 106 9.60 2.90 15.31
C GLU A 106 9.27 4.04 14.35
N ILE A 107 9.50 5.29 14.77
CA ILE A 107 9.33 6.49 13.93
C ILE A 107 10.18 6.37 12.66
N ASP A 108 11.44 5.96 12.78
CA ASP A 108 12.37 5.78 11.68
C ASP A 108 11.86 4.77 10.68
N GLN A 109 11.28 3.66 11.14
CA GLN A 109 10.71 2.65 10.26
C GLN A 109 9.54 3.22 9.45
N HIS A 110 8.64 3.98 10.08
CA HIS A 110 7.52 4.60 9.37
C HIS A 110 7.99 5.65 8.35
N ILE A 111 8.96 6.48 8.72
CA ILE A 111 9.58 7.45 7.81
C ILE A 111 10.26 6.70 6.66
N GLN A 112 11.02 5.65 6.95
CA GLN A 112 11.73 4.89 5.93
C GLN A 112 10.78 4.20 4.96
N LEU A 113 9.62 3.71 5.41
CA LEU A 113 8.59 3.18 4.51
C LEU A 113 8.09 4.27 3.55
N CYS A 114 7.79 5.46 4.07
CA CYS A 114 7.40 6.60 3.24
C CYS A 114 8.53 7.01 2.27
N LEU A 115 9.79 6.99 2.72
CA LEU A 115 10.93 7.33 1.86
C LEU A 115 11.26 6.23 0.84
N ARG A 116 10.94 4.96 1.11
CA ARG A 116 11.15 3.84 0.19
C ARG A 116 10.09 3.75 -0.89
N GLU A 117 8.88 4.24 -0.64
CA GLU A 117 7.91 4.51 -1.72
C GLU A 117 8.60 5.34 -2.83
N VAL A 118 9.56 6.21 -2.48
CA VAL A 118 10.34 7.03 -3.43
C VAL A 118 11.42 6.26 -4.21
N GLN A 119 11.90 5.11 -3.75
CA GLN A 119 12.85 4.31 -4.57
C GLN A 119 12.15 3.54 -5.70
N LEU A 120 10.81 3.54 -5.71
CA LEU A 120 9.97 3.13 -6.84
C LEU A 120 9.19 4.30 -7.47
N GLU A 121 9.18 5.50 -6.87
CA GLU A 121 8.53 6.70 -7.43
C GLU A 121 9.54 7.58 -8.19
N PHE A 122 9.90 7.14 -9.39
CA PHE A 122 9.65 8.02 -10.54
C PHE A 122 8.31 7.56 -11.14
N ASP A 123 7.20 8.17 -10.73
CA ASP A 123 6.09 8.43 -11.66
C ASP A 123 5.10 9.46 -11.06
N PRO A 124 4.61 10.45 -11.83
CA PRO A 124 3.78 11.55 -11.37
C PRO A 124 2.31 11.14 -11.29
N LEU A 125 2.03 10.07 -10.54
CA LEU A 125 0.68 9.59 -10.29
C LEU A 125 0.24 10.03 -8.91
N GLU A 126 -0.30 11.24 -8.87
CA GLU A 126 -1.23 11.63 -7.83
C GLU A 126 -2.25 10.49 -7.63
N THR A 127 -2.15 9.82 -6.48
CA THR A 127 -3.28 9.18 -5.78
C THR A 127 -4.47 8.85 -6.69
N PHE A 128 -4.40 7.72 -7.40
CA PHE A 128 -5.62 7.17 -7.95
C PHE A 128 -6.59 6.95 -6.81
N ARG A 129 -7.73 7.65 -6.86
CA ARG A 129 -8.80 7.46 -5.88
C ARG A 129 -9.18 5.99 -5.88
N ILE A 130 -9.44 5.42 -4.71
CA ILE A 130 -9.92 4.03 -4.55
C ILE A 130 -11.11 3.76 -5.52
N ASP A 131 -11.91 4.78 -5.78
CA ASP A 131 -13.02 4.75 -6.74
C ASP A 131 -12.58 4.42 -8.19
N HIS A 132 -11.43 4.93 -8.65
CA HIS A 132 -10.92 4.64 -9.99
C HIS A 132 -10.43 3.20 -10.11
N ILE A 133 -9.75 2.69 -9.07
CA ILE A 133 -9.33 1.28 -9.02
C ILE A 133 -10.57 0.37 -9.07
N ASN A 134 -11.58 0.66 -8.24
CA ASN A 134 -12.83 -0.09 -8.23
C ASN A 134 -13.55 -0.03 -9.58
N LEU A 135 -13.57 1.14 -10.23
CA LEU A 135 -14.20 1.31 -11.54
C LEU A 135 -13.50 0.48 -12.62
N VAL A 136 -12.16 0.53 -12.69
CA VAL A 136 -11.37 -0.26 -13.65
C VAL A 136 -11.55 -1.75 -13.36
N GLN A 137 -11.51 -2.16 -12.09
CA GLN A 137 -11.70 -3.55 -11.70
C GLN A 137 -13.10 -4.06 -12.09
N ASN A 138 -14.16 -3.33 -11.76
CA ASN A 138 -15.54 -3.72 -12.08
C ASN A 138 -15.77 -3.78 -13.59
N THR A 139 -15.28 -2.78 -14.33
CA THR A 139 -15.36 -2.75 -15.79
C THR A 139 -14.66 -3.96 -16.39
N ARG A 140 -13.44 -4.26 -15.92
CA ARG A 140 -12.65 -5.40 -16.41
C ARG A 140 -13.32 -6.73 -16.08
N GLN A 141 -13.84 -6.93 -14.87
CA GLN A 141 -14.56 -8.16 -14.50
C GLN A 141 -15.79 -8.40 -15.38
N MET A 142 -16.55 -7.35 -15.69
CA MET A 142 -17.69 -7.44 -16.62
C MET A 142 -17.23 -7.81 -18.04
N LEU A 143 -16.10 -7.29 -18.52
CA LEU A 143 -15.58 -7.61 -19.84
C LEU A 143 -15.04 -9.05 -19.92
N ILE A 144 -14.36 -9.51 -18.86
CA ILE A 144 -13.89 -10.90 -18.73
C ILE A 144 -15.07 -11.88 -18.79
N SER A 145 -16.13 -11.63 -18.02
CA SER A 145 -17.30 -12.52 -18.03
C SER A 145 -18.00 -12.56 -19.39
N LYS A 146 -17.95 -11.47 -20.16
CA LYS A 146 -18.44 -11.42 -21.53
C LYS A 146 -17.57 -12.21 -22.49
N ILE A 147 -16.24 -12.03 -22.46
CA ILE A 147 -15.33 -12.68 -23.43
C ILE A 147 -15.18 -14.18 -23.18
N LEU A 148 -15.23 -14.65 -21.93
CA LEU A 148 -15.05 -16.05 -21.55
C LEU A 148 -16.31 -16.90 -21.82
N THR A 149 -17.01 -16.61 -22.90
CA THR A 149 -18.15 -17.37 -23.42
C THR A 149 -17.92 -17.64 -24.91
N GLU A 150 -18.47 -18.73 -25.45
CA GLU A 150 -18.35 -19.05 -26.87
C GLU A 150 -18.82 -17.88 -27.76
N THR A 151 -20.01 -17.35 -27.46
CA THR A 151 -20.58 -16.20 -28.19
C THR A 151 -19.73 -14.94 -28.04
N GLY A 152 -19.20 -14.68 -26.85
CA GLY A 152 -18.37 -13.51 -26.58
C GLY A 152 -17.09 -13.53 -27.38
N LEU A 153 -16.35 -14.64 -27.34
CA LEU A 153 -15.11 -14.80 -28.08
C LEU A 153 -15.35 -14.71 -29.60
N LYS A 154 -16.37 -15.40 -30.12
CA LYS A 154 -16.73 -15.32 -31.56
C LYS A 154 -17.00 -13.89 -32.01
N ASN A 155 -17.80 -13.15 -31.23
CA ASN A 155 -18.12 -11.75 -31.55
C ASN A 155 -16.87 -10.86 -31.51
N PHE A 156 -15.97 -11.09 -30.55
CA PHE A 156 -14.73 -10.32 -30.45
C PHE A 156 -13.81 -10.61 -31.64
N VAL A 157 -13.58 -11.88 -31.98
CA VAL A 157 -12.73 -12.28 -33.10
C VAL A 157 -13.26 -11.70 -34.41
N LYS A 158 -14.57 -11.84 -34.66
CA LYS A 158 -15.21 -11.25 -35.85
C LYS A 158 -15.04 -9.74 -35.92
N GLY A 159 -15.12 -9.06 -34.78
CA GLY A 159 -14.95 -7.60 -34.70
C GLY A 159 -13.51 -7.11 -34.83
N GLN A 160 -12.50 -7.93 -34.53
CA GLN A 160 -11.09 -7.53 -34.58
C GLN A 160 -10.33 -8.03 -35.81
N TYR A 161 -10.53 -9.30 -36.18
CA TYR A 161 -9.79 -9.95 -37.25
C TYR A 161 -10.59 -10.07 -38.55
N TYR A 162 -11.88 -9.70 -38.54
CA TYR A 162 -12.81 -9.96 -39.65
C TYR A 162 -12.92 -11.45 -40.02
N GLU A 163 -12.64 -12.35 -39.06
CA GLU A 163 -12.69 -13.80 -39.23
C GLU A 163 -13.87 -14.42 -38.45
N GLU A 164 -14.37 -15.55 -38.94
CA GLU A 164 -15.35 -16.36 -38.21
C GLU A 164 -14.64 -17.54 -37.53
N LEU A 165 -14.74 -17.60 -36.20
CA LEU A 165 -14.20 -18.71 -35.40
C LEU A 165 -15.24 -19.83 -35.30
N GLU A 166 -15.28 -20.69 -36.33
CA GLU A 166 -16.23 -21.81 -36.40
C GLU A 166 -15.69 -23.10 -35.77
N ASP A 167 -14.36 -23.26 -35.71
CA ASP A 167 -13.70 -24.40 -35.10
C ASP A 167 -13.93 -24.40 -33.58
N ARG A 168 -14.72 -25.38 -33.13
CA ARG A 168 -15.11 -25.53 -31.73
C ARG A 168 -13.94 -25.91 -30.82
N GLU A 169 -13.01 -26.74 -31.29
CA GLU A 169 -11.84 -27.15 -30.50
C GLU A 169 -10.89 -25.97 -30.33
N LYS A 170 -10.60 -25.25 -31.42
CA LYS A 170 -9.79 -24.02 -31.37
C LYS A 170 -10.43 -22.98 -30.44
N MET A 171 -11.75 -22.82 -30.48
CA MET A 171 -12.46 -21.90 -29.60
C MET A 171 -12.33 -22.27 -28.11
N HIS A 172 -12.57 -23.52 -27.75
CA HIS A 172 -12.43 -23.94 -26.35
C HIS A 172 -10.99 -23.76 -25.84
N TYR A 173 -10.02 -24.11 -26.68
CA TYR A 173 -8.61 -23.88 -26.39
C TYR A 173 -8.31 -22.39 -26.10
N LEU A 174 -8.78 -21.48 -26.95
CA LEU A 174 -8.57 -20.04 -26.77
C LEU A 174 -9.28 -19.50 -25.52
N ILE A 175 -10.48 -20.00 -25.20
CA ILE A 175 -11.18 -19.64 -23.95
C ILE A 175 -10.36 -20.07 -22.74
N ASP A 176 -9.78 -21.27 -22.76
CA ASP A 176 -8.97 -21.77 -21.65
C ASP A 176 -7.66 -20.98 -21.50
N GLU A 177 -7.02 -20.58 -22.61
CA GLU A 177 -5.84 -19.71 -22.58
C GLU A 177 -6.16 -18.31 -22.02
N LEU A 178 -7.26 -17.70 -22.46
CA LEU A 178 -7.73 -16.43 -21.91
C LEU A 178 -8.09 -16.56 -20.42
N ARG A 179 -8.71 -17.68 -20.02
CA ARG A 179 -9.02 -17.95 -18.62
C ARG A 179 -7.73 -18.03 -17.81
N ASP A 180 -6.77 -18.84 -18.24
CA ASP A 180 -5.49 -18.98 -17.55
C ASP A 180 -4.81 -17.61 -17.39
N TYR A 181 -4.74 -16.82 -18.45
CA TYR A 181 -4.19 -15.46 -18.40
C TYR A 181 -4.91 -14.58 -17.36
N PHE A 182 -6.24 -14.47 -17.41
CA PHE A 182 -6.98 -13.55 -16.55
C PHE A 182 -7.04 -13.97 -15.08
N PHE A 183 -6.89 -15.26 -14.77
CA PHE A 183 -6.94 -15.77 -13.40
C PHE A 183 -5.56 -15.98 -12.77
N THR A 184 -4.49 -16.11 -13.55
CA THR A 184 -3.12 -16.31 -13.02
C THR A 184 -2.27 -15.05 -13.06
N LYS A 185 -2.44 -14.19 -14.08
CA LYS A 185 -1.64 -12.97 -14.20
C LYS A 185 -2.09 -11.94 -13.18
N ARG A 186 -1.15 -11.48 -12.36
CA ARG A 186 -1.39 -10.38 -11.42
C ARG A 186 -1.68 -9.09 -12.19
N THR A 187 -2.83 -8.48 -11.90
CA THR A 187 -3.20 -7.17 -12.46
C THR A 187 -2.45 -6.05 -11.76
N ASP A 188 -1.76 -5.21 -12.52
CA ASP A 188 -1.18 -3.96 -12.03
C ASP A 188 -2.12 -2.79 -12.33
N TYR A 189 -2.99 -2.48 -11.37
CA TYR A 189 -3.93 -1.36 -11.51
C TYR A 189 -3.26 0.00 -11.57
N GLY A 190 -2.05 0.14 -10.99
CA GLY A 190 -1.29 1.40 -11.07
C GLY A 190 -0.86 1.68 -12.50
N GLN A 191 -0.28 0.68 -13.17
CA GLN A 191 0.12 0.78 -14.57
C GLN A 191 -1.08 1.03 -15.50
N MET A 192 -2.21 0.35 -15.25
CA MET A 192 -3.42 0.55 -16.03
C MET A 192 -3.94 1.98 -15.92
N LEU A 193 -4.04 2.50 -14.70
CA LEU A 193 -4.55 3.83 -14.49
C LEU A 193 -3.60 4.91 -15.03
N HIS A 194 -2.28 4.68 -14.95
CA HIS A 194 -1.28 5.53 -15.59
C HIS A 194 -1.49 5.63 -17.10
N PHE A 195 -1.70 4.49 -17.75
CA PHE A 195 -1.99 4.45 -19.18
C PHE A 195 -3.24 5.26 -19.53
N ILE A 196 -4.32 5.14 -18.74
CA ILE A 196 -5.56 5.89 -18.97
C ILE A 196 -5.32 7.40 -18.89
N GLU A 197 -4.59 7.84 -17.85
CA GLU A 197 -4.31 9.26 -17.63
C GLU A 197 -3.38 9.87 -18.69
N VAL A 198 -2.27 9.19 -19.01
CA VAL A 198 -1.30 9.65 -20.02
C VAL A 198 -1.94 9.79 -21.40
N ASN A 199 -2.93 8.95 -21.71
CA ASN A 199 -3.66 9.01 -22.97
C ASN A 199 -4.93 9.88 -22.89
N HIS A 200 -5.16 10.57 -21.78
CA HIS A 200 -6.33 11.43 -21.54
C HIS A 200 -7.67 10.76 -21.84
N MET A 201 -7.77 9.47 -21.50
CA MET A 201 -8.99 8.69 -21.74
C MET A 201 -9.96 8.79 -20.57
N ASP A 202 -11.25 8.70 -20.87
CA ASP A 202 -12.25 8.39 -19.85
C ASP A 202 -11.94 7.04 -19.20
N MET A 203 -12.15 6.90 -17.89
CA MET A 203 -11.78 5.70 -17.12
C MET A 203 -12.45 4.43 -17.65
N ILE A 204 -13.71 4.51 -18.05
CA ILE A 204 -14.44 3.35 -18.58
C ILE A 204 -13.88 3.00 -19.96
N GLU A 205 -13.65 4.01 -20.81
CA GLU A 205 -13.16 3.77 -22.17
C GLU A 205 -11.72 3.28 -22.20
N GLY A 206 -10.85 3.86 -21.38
CA GLY A 206 -9.48 3.41 -21.20
C GLY A 206 -9.39 2.00 -20.63
N SER A 207 -10.27 1.65 -19.68
CA SER A 207 -10.38 0.27 -19.16
C SER A 207 -10.78 -0.73 -20.25
N LYS A 208 -11.76 -0.38 -21.12
CA LYS A 208 -12.13 -1.22 -22.26
C LYS A 208 -10.97 -1.38 -23.25
N GLN A 209 -10.26 -0.30 -23.55
CA GLN A 209 -9.14 -0.32 -24.49
C GLN A 209 -7.99 -1.19 -23.96
N LEU A 210 -7.64 -1.06 -22.69
CA LEU A 210 -6.64 -1.92 -22.04
C LEU A 210 -7.04 -3.39 -22.09
N PHE A 211 -8.27 -3.72 -21.68
CA PHE A 211 -8.78 -5.08 -21.77
C PHE A 211 -8.72 -5.62 -23.20
N LYS A 212 -9.13 -4.82 -24.18
CA LYS A 212 -9.08 -5.18 -25.60
C LYS A 212 -7.65 -5.50 -26.04
N ASN A 213 -6.68 -4.69 -25.65
CA ASN A 213 -5.27 -4.92 -25.97
C ASN A 213 -4.75 -6.23 -25.34
N GLU A 214 -5.11 -6.51 -24.08
CA GLU A 214 -4.73 -7.78 -23.43
C GLU A 214 -5.28 -9.01 -24.18
N VAL A 215 -6.54 -8.95 -24.62
CA VAL A 215 -7.13 -10.05 -25.40
C VAL A 215 -6.47 -10.18 -26.76
N ILE A 216 -6.19 -9.06 -27.45
CA ILE A 216 -5.51 -9.07 -28.76
C ILE A 216 -4.11 -9.67 -28.63
N GLU A 217 -3.30 -9.27 -27.66
CA GLU A 217 -1.95 -9.81 -27.43
C GLU A 217 -1.92 -11.35 -27.30
N ILE A 218 -2.97 -11.92 -26.71
CA ILE A 218 -3.11 -13.38 -26.57
C ILE A 218 -3.53 -14.01 -27.89
N LEU A 219 -4.53 -13.42 -28.56
CA LEU A 219 -5.10 -13.95 -29.79
C LEU A 219 -4.17 -13.78 -31.00
N ASP A 220 -3.34 -12.73 -31.05
CA ASP A 220 -2.40 -12.48 -32.14
C ASP A 220 -1.48 -13.68 -32.37
N LYS A 221 -1.07 -14.39 -31.32
CA LYS A 221 -0.29 -15.64 -31.40
C LYS A 221 -0.97 -16.74 -32.24
N HIS A 222 -2.29 -16.67 -32.40
CA HIS A 222 -3.13 -17.68 -33.05
C HIS A 222 -3.71 -17.21 -34.39
N PHE A 223 -3.59 -15.92 -34.70
CA PHE A 223 -4.14 -15.29 -35.90
C PHE A 223 -3.07 -14.55 -36.75
N GLU A 224 -1.89 -14.21 -36.22
CA GLU A 224 -0.79 -13.57 -36.97
C GLU A 224 -0.07 -14.49 -37.97
N SER A 225 -0.60 -15.68 -38.24
CA SER A 225 -0.07 -16.57 -39.30
C SER A 225 -0.50 -16.20 -40.73
N LYS A 226 -1.15 -15.04 -40.97
CA LYS A 226 -1.75 -14.72 -42.28
C LYS A 226 -1.59 -13.30 -42.84
N GLN A 227 -0.68 -12.47 -42.31
CA GLN A 227 -0.29 -11.20 -42.97
C GLN A 227 1.15 -11.22 -43.49
N GLY A 228 1.52 -12.31 -44.18
CA GLY A 228 2.70 -12.40 -45.05
C GLY A 228 2.27 -12.69 -46.47
#